data_AF-A0A4R8Q0A9-F1
#
_entry.id   AF-A0A4R8Q0A9-F1
#
_cell.length_a   1.000
_cell.length_b   1.000
_cell.length_c   1.000
_cell.angle_alpha   90.00
_cell.angle_beta   90.00
_cell.angle_gamma   90.00
#
_symmetry.space_group_name_H-M   'P 1'
#
loop_
_entity.id
_entity.type
_entity.pdbx_description
1 polymer ?
#
loop_
_entity_poly.entity_id
_entity_poly.type
_entity_poly.pdbx_seq_one_letter_code
_entity_poly.pdbx_strand_id
1 'polypeptide(L)'
;MRSRADAGWFSAGLASSFPDLGSDEGNLSDLRFCDADLKPGCKVFHAPKSDIPQATEVDLGPDATGSTESEGDLKDQVMVFQFKGKFHAIDHKCPHSSYPLSKGTPFDIEDFGIVLSAGVSCPKHGWSFDLFSGMSDRARYKLGVWETQLRDVQGLDAAISLDEGSRKGVEKEV
;
A
#
# COMPACT_ATOMS: atom_id res chain seq x y z
N MET A 1 -29.35 -5.96 5.07
CA MET A 1 -27.94 -5.58 4.82
C MET A 1 -27.36 -4.99 6.10
N ARG A 2 -26.37 -5.64 6.73
CA ARG A 2 -25.62 -5.00 7.83
C ARG A 2 -24.67 -3.98 7.18
N SER A 3 -24.77 -2.72 7.57
CA SER A 3 -23.78 -1.70 7.22
C SER A 3 -22.41 -2.18 7.69
N ARG A 4 -21.42 -2.07 6.82
CA ARG A 4 -20.03 -2.54 6.99
C ARG A 4 -19.23 -1.70 8.00
N ALA A 5 -19.91 -1.04 8.94
CA ALA A 5 -19.35 -0.13 9.94
C ALA A 5 -18.63 -0.87 11.08
N ASP A 6 -18.60 -2.20 11.05
CA ASP A 6 -17.95 -3.07 12.05
C ASP A 6 -16.71 -3.81 11.48
N ALA A 7 -16.26 -3.45 10.27
CA ALA A 7 -14.92 -3.79 9.83
C ALA A 7 -13.96 -2.78 10.45
N GLY A 8 -13.07 -3.22 11.34
CA GLY A 8 -12.08 -2.34 11.95
C GLY A 8 -11.24 -1.65 10.89
N TRP A 9 -11.10 -0.34 10.96
CA TRP A 9 -10.14 0.44 10.18
C TRP A 9 -8.87 0.63 11.02
N PHE A 10 -7.71 0.67 10.37
CA PHE A 10 -6.47 1.14 10.99
C PHE A 10 -5.86 2.23 10.11
N SER A 11 -5.14 3.16 10.72
CA SER A 11 -4.41 4.20 9.98
C SER A 11 -3.08 3.61 9.51
N ALA A 12 -2.78 3.74 8.21
CA ALA A 12 -1.47 3.38 7.65
C ALA A 12 -0.44 4.52 7.77
N GLY A 13 -0.84 5.64 8.39
CA GLY A 13 -0.05 6.84 8.59
C GLY A 13 -0.38 7.95 7.61
N LEU A 14 0.42 9.03 7.66
CA LEU A 14 0.22 10.22 6.85
C LEU A 14 0.46 9.91 5.37
N ALA A 15 -0.40 10.41 4.49
CA ALA A 15 -0.26 10.26 3.04
C ALA A 15 1.09 10.82 2.53
N SER A 16 1.58 11.89 3.17
CA SER A 16 2.90 12.49 2.95
C SER A 16 4.08 11.52 3.22
N SER A 17 3.85 10.47 4.01
CA SER A 17 4.88 9.47 4.32
C SER A 17 5.00 8.34 3.30
N PHE A 18 4.24 8.39 2.20
CA PHE A 18 4.31 7.44 1.10
C PHE A 18 4.85 8.13 -0.16
N PRO A 19 5.95 7.64 -0.76
CA PRO A 19 6.37 8.13 -2.07
C PRO A 19 5.39 7.65 -3.16
N ASP A 20 5.13 8.49 -4.16
CA ASP A 20 4.33 8.09 -5.33
C ASP A 20 5.20 7.32 -6.33
N LEU A 21 4.82 6.06 -6.59
CA LEU A 21 5.56 5.12 -7.41
C LEU A 21 5.31 5.27 -8.92
N GLY A 22 4.50 6.25 -9.35
CA GLY A 22 3.97 6.31 -10.72
C GLY A 22 4.97 6.45 -11.88
N SER A 23 6.24 6.79 -11.61
CA SER A 23 7.28 6.96 -12.63
C SER A 23 8.47 6.01 -12.45
N ASP A 24 8.38 5.11 -11.46
CA ASP A 24 9.47 4.23 -11.07
C ASP A 24 9.20 2.79 -11.56
N GLU A 25 10.24 2.15 -12.08
CA GLU A 25 10.22 0.75 -12.53
C GLU A 25 10.74 -0.23 -11.46
N GLY A 26 11.16 0.29 -10.29
CA GLY A 26 11.64 -0.50 -9.17
C GLY A 26 10.54 -1.30 -8.45
N ASN A 27 10.96 -2.23 -7.59
CA ASN A 27 10.04 -2.97 -6.75
C ASN A 27 9.48 -2.09 -5.62
N LEU A 28 8.37 -2.53 -4.99
CA LEU A 28 7.67 -1.77 -3.95
C LEU A 28 8.52 -1.56 -2.68
N SER A 29 9.46 -2.44 -2.37
CA SER A 29 10.38 -2.31 -1.22
C SER A 29 11.60 -1.45 -1.48
N ASP A 30 11.89 -1.09 -2.75
CA ASP A 30 13.05 -0.26 -3.07
C ASP A 30 12.95 1.10 -2.37
N LEU A 31 14.10 1.56 -1.87
CA LEU A 31 14.19 2.82 -1.14
C LEU A 31 14.08 4.01 -2.09
N ARG A 32 13.26 4.97 -1.69
CA ARG A 32 12.96 6.20 -2.44
C ARG A 32 13.09 7.40 -1.53
N PHE A 33 13.49 8.52 -2.10
CA PHE A 33 13.47 9.78 -1.39
C PHE A 33 12.02 10.21 -1.16
N CYS A 34 11.69 10.41 0.11
CA CYS A 34 10.43 10.96 0.59
C CYS A 34 10.82 12.12 1.50
N ASP A 35 10.76 13.33 0.95
CA ASP A 35 11.39 14.54 1.47
C ASP A 35 12.91 14.38 1.69
N ALA A 36 13.37 14.39 2.94
CA ALA A 36 14.78 14.23 3.31
C ALA A 36 15.16 12.79 3.66
N ASP A 37 14.19 11.88 3.74
CA ASP A 37 14.38 10.50 4.19
C ASP A 37 14.36 9.51 3.03
N LEU A 38 15.11 8.42 3.15
CA LEU A 38 14.95 7.24 2.30
C LEU A 38 13.95 6.29 2.95
N LYS A 39 12.84 6.04 2.25
CA LYS A 39 11.76 5.15 2.73
C LYS A 39 11.44 4.11 1.66
N PRO A 40 11.04 2.87 2.03
CA PRO A 40 10.51 1.92 1.07
C PRO A 40 9.29 2.49 0.34
N GLY A 41 9.07 2.04 -0.90
CA GLY A 41 7.91 2.44 -1.70
C GLY A 41 6.55 1.97 -1.15
N CYS A 42 6.57 1.05 -0.21
CA CYS A 42 5.40 0.50 0.45
C CYS A 42 5.63 0.38 1.96
N LYS A 43 4.53 0.33 2.70
CA LYS A 43 4.54 -0.07 4.11
C LYS A 43 3.78 -1.37 4.26
N VAL A 44 4.24 -2.23 5.16
CA VAL A 44 3.59 -3.51 5.46
C VAL A 44 3.12 -3.48 6.90
N PHE A 45 1.92 -3.97 7.16
CA PHE A 45 1.32 -4.02 8.47
C PHE A 45 0.89 -5.45 8.78
N HIS A 46 1.21 -5.95 9.96
CA HIS A 46 0.57 -7.14 10.51
C HIS A 46 -0.81 -6.74 11.06
N ALA A 47 -1.88 -7.17 10.40
CA ALA A 47 -3.26 -6.80 10.64
C ALA A 47 -4.17 -8.06 10.77
N PRO A 48 -4.13 -8.75 11.91
CA PRO A 48 -4.96 -9.93 12.16
C PRO A 48 -6.45 -9.59 12.10
N LYS A 49 -7.23 -10.43 11.42
CA LYS A 49 -8.68 -10.21 11.21
C LYS A 49 -9.50 -10.11 12.49
N SER A 50 -9.01 -10.67 13.60
CA SER A 50 -9.65 -10.55 14.91
C SER A 50 -9.49 -9.16 15.54
N ASP A 51 -8.42 -8.42 15.20
CA ASP A 51 -7.96 -7.24 15.94
C ASP A 51 -7.39 -6.17 15.00
N ILE A 52 -8.08 -5.88 13.90
CA ILE A 52 -7.63 -4.93 12.86
C ILE A 52 -7.18 -3.55 13.42
N PRO A 53 -7.86 -2.95 14.44
CA PRO A 53 -7.43 -1.67 15.01
C PRO A 53 -6.03 -1.68 15.66
N GLN A 54 -5.45 -2.86 15.92
CA GLN A 54 -4.12 -3.05 16.51
C GLN A 54 -3.06 -3.39 15.44
N ALA A 55 -3.30 -3.06 14.17
CA ALA A 55 -2.33 -3.31 13.11
C ALA A 55 -0.98 -2.63 13.42
N THR A 56 0.11 -3.36 13.22
CA THR A 56 1.48 -2.90 13.52
C THR A 56 2.33 -2.90 12.28
N GLU A 57 3.08 -1.82 12.04
CA GLU A 57 3.99 -1.73 10.89
C GLU A 57 5.15 -2.72 11.05
N VAL A 58 5.47 -3.41 9.95
CA VAL A 58 6.57 -4.36 9.82
C VAL A 58 7.73 -3.63 9.15
N ASP A 59 8.90 -3.66 9.77
CA ASP A 59 10.10 -3.04 9.23
C ASP A 59 10.58 -3.79 7.97
N LEU A 60 10.70 -3.05 6.86
CA LEU A 60 11.22 -3.51 5.57
C LEU A 60 12.65 -3.00 5.29
N GLY A 61 13.27 -2.32 6.26
CA GLY A 61 14.59 -1.72 6.11
C GLY A 61 15.70 -2.75 5.83
N PRO A 62 16.85 -2.30 5.29
CA PRO A 62 17.98 -3.16 4.97
C PRO A 62 18.58 -3.85 6.21
N ASP A 63 18.39 -3.24 7.39
CA ASP A 63 18.84 -3.75 8.70
C ASP A 63 17.78 -4.63 9.39
N ALA A 64 16.66 -4.95 8.74
CA ALA A 64 15.63 -5.81 9.30
C ALA A 64 16.14 -7.26 9.43
N THR A 65 16.80 -7.56 10.55
CA THR A 65 17.50 -8.83 10.83
C THR A 65 16.59 -10.06 11.01
N GLY A 66 15.34 -10.06 10.56
CA GLY A 66 14.42 -11.16 10.87
C GLY A 66 13.16 -11.38 10.02
N SER A 67 12.74 -10.47 9.14
CA SER A 67 11.37 -10.51 8.58
C SER A 67 11.27 -10.69 7.06
N THR A 68 12.37 -10.56 6.29
CA THR A 68 12.28 -10.48 4.82
C THR A 68 12.87 -11.68 4.07
N GLU A 69 13.49 -12.63 4.78
CA GLU A 69 14.18 -13.79 4.17
C GLU A 69 13.68 -15.16 4.62
N SER A 70 13.00 -15.27 5.77
CA SER A 70 12.35 -16.51 6.15
C SER A 70 10.89 -16.47 5.71
N GLU A 71 10.44 -17.51 4.99
CA GLU A 71 9.04 -17.77 4.59
C GLU A 71 8.05 -17.87 5.79
N GLY A 72 8.47 -17.48 6.99
CA GLY A 72 7.76 -17.55 8.26
C GLY A 72 6.89 -16.33 8.50
N ASP A 73 5.64 -16.46 8.07
CA ASP A 73 4.46 -15.70 8.49
C ASP A 73 4.20 -14.33 7.85
N LEU A 74 4.16 -14.29 6.51
CA LEU A 74 3.44 -13.24 5.75
C LEU A 74 1.91 -13.29 5.94
N LYS A 75 1.43 -14.13 6.86
CA LYS A 75 0.00 -14.29 7.12
C LYS A 75 -0.52 -13.03 7.77
N ASP A 76 -1.75 -12.67 7.41
CA ASP A 76 -2.45 -11.52 7.97
C ASP A 76 -1.66 -10.21 7.83
N GLN A 77 -0.77 -10.12 6.83
CA GLN A 77 -0.04 -8.91 6.49
C GLN A 77 -0.70 -8.17 5.32
N VAL A 78 -0.86 -6.86 5.48
CA VAL A 78 -1.41 -5.94 4.48
C VAL A 78 -0.31 -5.00 4.04
N MET A 79 -0.15 -4.82 2.74
CA MET A 79 0.80 -3.88 2.14
C MET A 79 0.04 -2.69 1.58
N VAL A 80 0.49 -1.49 1.93
CA VAL A 80 -0.08 -0.21 1.49
C VAL A 80 0.98 0.58 0.72
N PHE A 81 0.63 1.12 -0.44
CA PHE A 81 1.51 1.94 -1.26
C PHE A 81 0.73 2.93 -2.11
N GLN A 82 1.41 3.96 -2.61
CA GLN A 82 0.84 4.93 -3.54
C GLN A 82 1.37 4.69 -4.95
N PHE A 83 0.49 4.59 -5.93
CA PHE A 83 0.87 4.44 -7.33
C PHE A 83 0.04 5.38 -8.20
N LYS A 84 0.71 6.29 -8.91
CA LYS A 84 0.11 7.32 -9.77
C LYS A 84 -0.97 8.12 -9.04
N GLY A 85 -0.62 8.59 -7.85
CA GLY A 85 -1.46 9.40 -6.98
C GLY A 85 -2.59 8.66 -6.26
N LYS A 86 -2.73 7.33 -6.45
CA LYS A 86 -3.77 6.52 -5.81
C LYS A 86 -3.18 5.59 -4.77
N PHE A 87 -3.87 5.46 -3.63
CA PHE A 87 -3.51 4.49 -2.60
C PHE A 87 -4.09 3.12 -2.92
N HIS A 88 -3.28 2.10 -2.71
CA HIS A 88 -3.64 0.70 -2.88
C HIS A 88 -3.27 -0.06 -1.61
N ALA A 89 -4.16 -0.93 -1.16
CA ALA A 89 -3.91 -1.84 -0.05
C ALA A 89 -4.28 -3.27 -0.45
N ILE A 90 -3.33 -4.19 -0.32
CA ILE A 90 -3.47 -5.59 -0.73
C ILE A 90 -2.82 -6.52 0.29
N ASP A 91 -3.18 -7.81 0.28
CA ASP A 91 -2.46 -8.80 1.07
C ASP A 91 -0.98 -8.81 0.62
N HIS A 92 -0.05 -8.73 1.57
CA HIS A 92 1.39 -8.76 1.27
C HIS A 92 1.84 -10.12 0.69
N LYS A 93 1.08 -11.17 1.00
CA LYS A 93 1.37 -12.55 0.59
C LYS A 93 0.81 -12.85 -0.81
N CYS A 94 1.68 -13.18 -1.76
CA CYS A 94 1.26 -13.65 -3.07
C CYS A 94 0.42 -14.95 -2.95
N PRO A 95 -0.82 -15.01 -3.47
CA PRO A 95 -1.70 -16.17 -3.33
C PRO A 95 -1.24 -17.42 -4.09
N HIS A 96 -0.23 -17.29 -4.97
CA HIS A 96 0.35 -18.43 -5.69
C HIS A 96 1.24 -19.29 -4.79
N SER A 97 2.20 -18.68 -4.07
CA SER A 97 3.27 -19.39 -3.36
C SER A 97 3.86 -18.60 -2.19
N SER A 98 3.05 -17.75 -1.57
CA SER A 98 3.42 -16.96 -0.38
C SER A 98 4.69 -16.12 -0.53
N TYR A 99 5.00 -15.65 -1.73
CA TYR A 99 6.11 -14.72 -1.93
C TYR A 99 5.72 -13.30 -1.50
N PRO A 100 6.60 -12.51 -0.86
CA PRO A 100 6.29 -11.14 -0.46
C PRO A 100 6.10 -10.25 -1.68
N LEU A 101 4.91 -9.66 -1.80
CA LEU A 101 4.56 -8.74 -2.88
C LEU A 101 5.22 -7.37 -2.73
N SER A 102 5.85 -7.05 -1.59
CA SER A 102 6.74 -5.89 -1.47
C SER A 102 7.93 -5.97 -2.44
N LYS A 103 8.33 -7.17 -2.84
CA LYS A 103 9.32 -7.37 -3.91
C LYS A 103 8.71 -7.32 -5.32
N GLY A 104 7.41 -7.05 -5.44
CA GLY A 104 6.70 -6.91 -6.70
C GLY A 104 6.88 -5.53 -7.34
N THR A 105 6.55 -5.44 -8.62
CA THR A 105 6.62 -4.20 -9.40
C THR A 105 5.20 -3.76 -9.78
N PRO A 106 4.75 -2.54 -9.42
CA PRO A 106 3.48 -2.01 -9.86
C PRO A 106 3.54 -1.62 -11.34
N PHE A 107 2.43 -1.74 -12.06
CA PHE A 107 2.36 -1.41 -13.49
C PHE A 107 0.95 -0.99 -13.89
N ASP A 108 0.82 -0.28 -15.01
CA ASP A 108 -0.49 0.02 -15.60
C ASP A 108 -1.01 -1.19 -16.39
N ILE A 109 -2.28 -1.53 -16.19
CA ILE A 109 -2.97 -2.47 -17.06
C ILE A 109 -3.56 -1.64 -18.19
N GLU A 110 -2.99 -1.80 -19.38
CA GLU A 110 -3.33 -1.01 -20.56
C GLU A 110 -3.88 -1.88 -21.69
N ASP A 111 -4.76 -1.30 -22.51
CA ASP A 111 -5.16 -1.85 -23.80
C ASP A 111 -5.11 -0.75 -24.86
N PHE A 112 -4.33 -0.94 -25.92
CA PHE A 112 -4.08 0.05 -26.98
C PHE A 112 -3.74 1.48 -26.48
N GLY A 113 -2.94 1.60 -25.41
CA GLY A 113 -2.51 2.88 -24.84
C GLY A 113 -3.54 3.57 -23.95
N ILE A 114 -4.65 2.89 -23.63
CA ILE A 114 -5.62 3.34 -22.64
C ILE A 114 -5.37 2.58 -21.34
N VAL A 115 -5.06 3.30 -20.26
CA VAL A 115 -4.92 2.73 -18.92
C VAL A 115 -6.31 2.34 -18.40
N LEU A 116 -6.55 1.03 -18.29
CA LEU A 116 -7.81 0.46 -17.82
C LEU A 116 -7.81 0.22 -16.31
N SER A 117 -6.64 -0.10 -15.75
CA SER A 117 -6.45 -0.43 -14.34
C SER A 117 -4.98 -0.33 -13.94
N ALA A 118 -4.64 -0.76 -12.73
CA ALA A 118 -3.28 -0.91 -12.24
C ALA A 118 -3.09 -2.32 -11.67
N GLY A 119 -1.89 -2.86 -11.82
CA GLY A 119 -1.52 -4.20 -11.38
C GLY A 119 -0.24 -4.23 -10.57
N VAL A 120 0.04 -5.38 -9.93
CA VAL A 120 1.35 -5.70 -9.35
C VAL A 120 1.83 -7.05 -9.88
N SER A 121 3.08 -7.10 -10.34
CA SER A 121 3.73 -8.33 -10.80
C SER A 121 4.60 -8.94 -9.71
N CYS A 122 4.41 -10.24 -9.45
CA CYS A 122 5.24 -11.01 -8.53
C CYS A 122 6.46 -11.60 -9.26
N PRO A 123 7.71 -11.25 -8.86
CA PRO A 123 8.90 -11.62 -9.61
C PRO A 123 9.25 -13.11 -9.51
N LYS A 124 8.77 -13.83 -8.47
CA LYS A 124 9.12 -15.24 -8.27
C LYS A 124 8.61 -16.15 -9.40
N HIS A 125 7.39 -15.90 -9.89
CA HIS A 125 6.73 -16.79 -10.86
C HIS A 125 5.98 -16.04 -11.97
N GLY A 126 6.07 -14.70 -12.00
CA GLY A 126 5.47 -13.87 -13.06
C GLY A 126 3.94 -13.82 -13.04
N TRP A 127 3.31 -14.05 -11.88
CA TRP A 127 1.88 -13.80 -11.71
C TRP A 127 1.65 -12.32 -11.51
N SER A 128 0.61 -11.79 -12.14
CA SER A 128 0.21 -10.41 -11.97
C SER A 128 -1.22 -10.32 -11.47
N PHE A 129 -1.50 -9.32 -10.63
CA PHE A 129 -2.79 -9.16 -9.99
C PHE A 129 -3.27 -7.73 -10.17
N ASP A 130 -4.52 -7.58 -10.60
CA ASP A 130 -5.20 -6.29 -10.67
C ASP A 130 -5.44 -5.73 -9.26
N LEU A 131 -5.03 -4.48 -9.01
CA LEU A 131 -5.01 -3.86 -7.69
C LEU A 131 -6.38 -3.42 -7.17
N PHE A 132 -7.43 -3.50 -7.99
CA PHE A 132 -8.79 -3.12 -7.60
C PHE A 132 -9.68 -4.34 -7.38
N SER A 133 -9.57 -5.34 -8.25
CA SER A 133 -10.37 -6.57 -8.23
C SER A 133 -9.66 -7.75 -7.57
N GLY A 134 -8.32 -7.70 -7.49
CA GLY A 134 -7.47 -8.79 -7.03
C GLY A 134 -7.31 -9.93 -8.03
N MET A 135 -7.92 -9.83 -9.22
CA MET A 135 -7.91 -10.91 -10.20
C MET A 135 -6.51 -11.14 -10.77
N SER A 136 -6.07 -12.41 -10.81
CA SER A 136 -4.85 -12.77 -11.52
C SER A 136 -5.03 -12.72 -13.03
N ASP A 137 -3.97 -12.39 -13.76
CA ASP A 137 -3.86 -12.44 -15.23
C ASP A 137 -4.28 -13.77 -15.86
N ARG A 138 -4.15 -14.91 -15.15
CA ARG A 138 -4.52 -16.26 -15.65
C ARG A 138 -5.72 -16.87 -14.92
N ALA A 139 -6.55 -16.02 -14.30
CA ALA A 139 -7.83 -16.38 -13.66
C ALA A 139 -7.81 -17.56 -12.66
N ARG A 140 -6.66 -17.85 -12.04
CA ARG A 140 -6.47 -19.00 -11.13
C ARG A 140 -6.41 -18.59 -9.66
N TYR A 141 -5.94 -17.38 -9.40
CA TYR A 141 -5.73 -16.86 -8.05
C TYR A 141 -6.43 -15.52 -7.90
N LYS A 142 -6.81 -15.20 -6.66
CA LYS A 142 -7.35 -13.90 -6.31
C LYS A 142 -6.58 -13.34 -5.13
N LEU A 143 -5.98 -12.18 -5.32
CA LEU A 143 -5.30 -11.40 -4.30
C LEU A 143 -6.34 -10.71 -3.41
N GLY A 144 -6.11 -10.69 -2.09
CA GLY A 144 -6.93 -9.90 -1.17
C GLY A 144 -6.69 -8.41 -1.41
N VAL A 145 -7.76 -7.66 -1.66
CA VAL A 145 -7.75 -6.20 -1.83
C VAL A 145 -8.49 -5.58 -0.66
N TRP A 146 -7.89 -4.55 -0.06
CA TRP A 146 -8.41 -3.80 1.06
C TRP A 146 -8.94 -2.45 0.59
N GLU A 147 -9.97 -1.96 1.29
CA GLU A 147 -10.51 -0.63 1.04
C GLU A 147 -9.58 0.41 1.66
N THR A 148 -9.26 1.46 0.90
CA THR A 148 -8.41 2.57 1.35
C THR A 148 -9.22 3.86 1.38
N GLN A 149 -9.02 4.69 2.39
CA GLN A 149 -9.72 5.98 2.49
C GLN A 149 -8.80 7.07 3.03
N LEU A 150 -8.59 8.11 2.25
CA LEU A 150 -7.92 9.31 2.74
C LEU A 150 -8.85 10.09 3.68
N ARG A 151 -8.38 10.38 4.89
CA ARG A 151 -9.10 11.17 5.91
C ARG A 151 -8.27 12.38 6.32
N ASP A 152 -8.93 13.51 6.57
CA ASP A 152 -8.25 14.71 7.01
C ASP A 152 -7.76 14.54 8.46
N VAL A 153 -6.51 14.93 8.73
CA VAL A 153 -5.95 14.85 10.09
C VAL A 153 -6.55 15.99 10.93
N GLN A 154 -7.41 15.65 11.89
CA GLN A 154 -8.00 16.64 12.80
C GLN A 154 -6.92 17.21 13.73
N GLY A 155 -6.49 18.44 13.47
CA GLY A 155 -5.50 19.13 14.32
C GLY A 155 -4.75 20.31 13.67
N LEU A 156 -4.77 20.45 12.34
CA LEU A 156 -4.10 21.57 11.65
C LEU A 156 -4.96 22.84 11.49
N ASP A 157 -6.26 22.78 11.76
CA ASP A 157 -7.21 23.87 11.47
C ASP A 157 -7.43 24.87 12.62
N ALA A 158 -6.93 24.61 13.83
CA ALA A 158 -7.24 25.48 14.98
C ALA A 158 -6.32 26.73 15.11
N ALA A 159 -5.27 26.86 14.29
CA ALA A 159 -4.22 27.86 14.53
C ALA A 159 -3.93 28.84 13.38
N ILE A 160 -4.75 28.89 12.31
CA ILE A 160 -4.53 29.86 11.23
C ILE A 160 -5.81 30.63 10.96
N SER A 161 -6.06 31.62 11.83
CA SER A 161 -6.83 32.80 11.45
C SER A 161 -5.83 33.88 11.05
N LEU A 162 -5.99 34.39 9.83
CA LEU A 162 -5.33 35.57 9.22
C LEU A 162 -3.91 35.36 8.66
N ASP A 163 -3.81 34.82 7.44
CA ASP A 163 -3.00 35.41 6.35
C ASP A 163 -3.38 34.78 5.00
N GLU A 164 -3.67 35.62 4.00
CA GLU A 164 -4.02 35.22 2.64
C GLU A 164 -2.78 34.72 1.88
N GLY A 165 -2.90 33.58 1.18
CA GLY A 165 -2.04 33.30 0.02
C GLY A 165 -1.01 32.18 0.15
N SER A 166 -1.32 31.07 0.82
CA SER A 166 -0.61 29.81 0.59
C SER A 166 -1.59 28.65 0.67
N ARG A 167 -1.75 27.88 -0.41
CA ARG A 167 -2.48 26.61 -0.39
C ARG A 167 -1.68 25.63 0.47
N LYS A 168 -1.80 25.73 1.79
CA LYS A 168 -1.37 24.68 2.70
C LYS A 168 -2.26 23.48 2.41
N GLY A 169 -1.69 22.44 1.80
CA GLY A 169 -2.40 21.18 1.65
C GLY A 169 -2.79 20.69 3.03
N VAL A 170 -4.08 20.42 3.22
CA VAL A 170 -4.56 19.73 4.43
C VAL A 170 -3.92 18.35 4.40
N GLU A 171 -3.11 18.05 5.43
CA GLU A 171 -2.48 16.74 5.56
C GLU A 171 -3.56 15.67 5.79
N LYS A 172 -3.39 14.52 5.13
CA LYS A 172 -4.33 13.41 5.18
C LYS A 172 -3.66 12.16 5.71
N GLU A 173 -4.41 11.33 6.40
CA GLU A 173 -4.03 9.96 6.73
C GLU A 173 -4.69 8.98 5.76
N VAL A 174 -4.03 7.82 5.58
CA VAL A 174 -4.45 6.72 4.71
C VAL A 174 -5.11 5.61 5.51
#